data_AF-A0A0B3SDD6-F1
#
_entry.id   AF-A0A0B3SDD6-F1
#
_cell.length_a   1.000
_cell.length_b   1.000
_cell.length_c   1.000
_cell.angle_alpha   90.00
_cell.angle_beta   90.00
_cell.angle_gamma   90.00
#
_symmetry.space_group_name_H-M   'P 1'
#
loop_
_entity.id
_entity.type
_entity.pdbx_description
1 polymer ?
#
loop_
_entity_poly.entity_id
_entity_poly.type
_entity_poly.pdbx_seq_one_letter_code
_entity_poly.pdbx_strand_id
1 'polypeptide(L)'
;MGEGGSDELYLGEDNDTYIWNPGDGADLIDETGGTDAIRFGPGIAPGDLSFNLDGYSLYVHVGGETLTLSGQFDMAGSVVERAEVANGSHLSLLGPFAIQGMPGLDYLQGFAGLTRILSGLEGDDELYGSDVNDLLDGGPGDDAL
;
A
#
# COMPACT_ATOMS: atom_id res chain seq x y z
N MET A 1 -2.00 -3.70 17.12
CA MET A 1 -3.34 -4.29 17.19
C MET A 1 -3.08 -5.77 17.32
N GLY A 2 -3.87 -6.67 16.73
CA GLY A 2 -4.00 -8.11 16.97
C GLY A 2 -2.98 -8.77 17.86
N GLU A 3 -3.38 -9.38 18.99
CA GLU A 3 -2.50 -10.21 19.84
C GLU A 3 -2.06 -11.53 19.14
N GLY A 4 -1.63 -11.43 17.87
CA GLY A 4 -1.43 -12.48 16.87
C GLY A 4 -2.72 -12.82 16.11
N GLY A 5 -2.65 -12.88 14.78
CA GLY A 5 -3.76 -13.40 13.97
C GLY A 5 -3.89 -12.75 12.60
N SER A 6 -5.05 -12.92 11.99
CA SER A 6 -5.49 -12.09 10.86
C SER A 6 -6.78 -11.43 11.29
N ASP A 7 -6.73 -10.14 11.57
CA ASP A 7 -7.89 -9.37 12.02
C ASP A 7 -8.49 -8.54 10.88
N GLU A 8 -9.81 -8.39 10.88
CA GLU A 8 -10.50 -7.40 10.06
C GLU A 8 -10.92 -6.21 10.94
N LEU A 9 -10.53 -5.01 10.55
CA LEU A 9 -10.60 -3.80 11.37
C LEU A 9 -11.48 -2.75 10.71
N TYR A 10 -12.49 -2.31 11.47
CA TYR A 10 -13.50 -1.34 11.06
C TYR A 10 -13.74 -0.37 12.21
N LEU A 11 -13.30 0.89 12.06
CA LEU A 11 -13.41 1.88 13.14
C LEU A 11 -14.44 2.99 12.86
N GLY A 12 -14.80 3.25 11.60
CA GLY A 12 -15.93 4.10 11.24
C GLY A 12 -15.52 5.25 10.32
N GLU A 13 -16.20 6.40 10.44
CA GLU A 13 -15.98 7.61 9.63
C GLU A 13 -15.17 8.68 10.38
N ASP A 14 -14.75 8.40 11.61
CA ASP A 14 -14.00 9.33 12.46
C ASP A 14 -12.50 9.24 12.13
N ASN A 15 -11.71 10.23 12.57
CA ASN A 15 -10.26 10.17 12.39
C ASN A 15 -9.64 9.14 13.34
N ASP A 16 -9.20 8.03 12.77
CA ASP A 16 -8.73 6.86 13.48
C ASP A 16 -7.20 6.68 13.42
N THR A 17 -6.68 5.86 14.34
CA THR A 17 -5.27 5.48 14.35
C THR A 17 -5.11 4.01 14.65
N TYR A 18 -4.72 3.24 13.64
CA TYR A 18 -4.43 1.82 13.70
C TYR A 18 -3.01 1.61 14.20
N ILE A 19 -2.86 1.05 15.41
CA ILE A 19 -1.53 0.68 15.90
C ILE A 19 -1.17 -0.68 15.31
N TRP A 20 -0.03 -0.81 14.64
CA TRP A 20 0.46 -2.08 14.10
C TRP A 20 1.88 -2.38 14.59
N ASN A 21 2.13 -3.60 15.04
CA ASN A 21 3.45 -4.08 15.46
C ASN A 21 3.81 -5.40 14.76
N PRO A 22 5.11 -5.69 14.59
CA PRO A 22 5.54 -6.99 14.10
C PRO A 22 4.99 -8.12 14.98
N GLY A 23 4.42 -9.14 14.35
CA GLY A 23 3.78 -10.27 15.00
C GLY A 23 2.28 -10.09 15.23
N ASP A 24 1.70 -8.94 14.87
CA ASP A 24 0.24 -8.75 14.85
C ASP A 24 -0.40 -9.66 13.76
N GLY A 25 0.37 -9.98 12.71
CA GLY A 25 0.01 -10.91 11.65
C GLY A 25 -0.52 -10.21 10.40
N ALA A 26 -1.43 -10.87 9.68
CA ALA A 26 -1.93 -10.38 8.40
C ALA A 26 -3.31 -9.77 8.55
N ASP A 27 -3.35 -8.47 8.81
CA ASP A 27 -4.57 -7.71 9.10
C ASP A 27 -5.16 -7.06 7.84
N LEU A 28 -6.46 -6.80 7.89
CA LEU A 28 -7.22 -6.06 6.89
C LEU A 28 -7.89 -4.86 7.55
N ILE A 29 -7.68 -3.68 6.99
CA ILE A 29 -8.36 -2.44 7.35
C ILE A 29 -9.33 -2.10 6.22
N ASP A 30 -10.58 -1.84 6.60
CA ASP A 30 -11.61 -1.34 5.70
C ASP A 30 -12.12 -0.01 6.26
N GLU A 31 -11.83 1.06 5.52
CA GLU A 31 -12.14 2.42 5.92
C GLU A 31 -13.52 2.85 5.46
N THR A 32 -14.14 3.77 6.21
CA THR A 32 -15.40 4.40 5.77
C THR A 32 -15.34 5.92 5.71
N GLY A 33 -14.23 6.52 6.14
CA GLY A 33 -13.92 7.93 5.96
C GLY A 33 -13.16 8.49 7.17
N GLY A 34 -12.57 9.68 7.04
CA GLY A 34 -11.82 10.26 8.14
C GLY A 34 -10.53 10.93 7.66
N THR A 35 -9.54 10.96 8.55
CA THR A 35 -8.15 11.32 8.23
C THR A 35 -7.28 10.46 9.12
N ASP A 36 -7.03 9.28 8.60
CA ASP A 36 -6.65 8.09 9.33
C ASP A 36 -5.15 7.83 9.19
N ALA A 37 -4.65 7.01 10.12
CA ALA A 37 -3.25 6.66 10.12
C ALA A 37 -3.01 5.24 10.61
N ILE A 38 -2.03 4.60 10.01
CA ILE A 38 -1.35 3.47 10.65
C ILE A 38 -0.16 4.01 11.43
N ARG A 39 -0.01 3.60 12.69
CA ARG A 39 1.17 3.85 13.50
C ARG A 39 1.93 2.57 13.75
N PHE A 40 3.10 2.48 13.11
CA PHE A 40 4.02 1.38 13.25
C PHE A 40 4.82 1.47 14.56
N GLY A 41 4.99 0.31 15.20
CA GLY A 41 5.83 0.13 16.38
C GLY A 41 7.31 0.48 16.18
N PRO A 42 8.11 0.48 17.26
CA PRO A 42 9.54 0.77 17.19
C PRO A 42 10.29 -0.25 16.32
N GLY A 43 11.31 0.23 15.60
CA GLY A 43 12.14 -0.62 14.74
C GLY A 43 11.70 -0.70 13.28
N ILE A 44 10.57 -0.08 12.93
CA ILE A 44 10.10 0.05 11.55
C ILE A 44 10.43 1.47 11.06
N ALA A 45 11.19 1.54 9.98
CA ALA A 45 11.48 2.76 9.25
C ALA A 45 10.65 2.84 7.96
N PRO A 46 10.48 4.05 7.37
CA PRO A 46 9.73 4.20 6.12
C PRO A 46 10.27 3.35 4.97
N GLY A 47 11.59 3.12 4.93
CA GLY A 47 12.24 2.29 3.91
C GLY A 47 12.07 0.78 4.11
N ASP A 48 11.49 0.35 5.24
CA ASP A 48 11.16 -1.05 5.49
C ASP A 48 9.77 -1.41 4.94
N LEU A 49 9.02 -0.43 4.44
CA LEU A 49 7.70 -0.61 3.84
C LEU A 49 7.84 -0.77 2.32
N SER A 50 7.25 -1.83 1.79
CA SER A 50 7.04 -2.01 0.34
C SER A 50 5.57 -2.19 0.04
N PHE A 51 5.18 -1.83 -1.18
CA PHE A 51 3.77 -1.71 -1.55
C PHE A 51 3.49 -2.47 -2.84
N ASN A 52 2.41 -3.25 -2.85
CA ASN A 52 1.81 -3.80 -4.07
C ASN A 52 0.32 -3.47 -4.12
N LEU A 53 -0.29 -3.63 -5.30
CA LEU A 53 -1.73 -3.50 -5.50
C LEU A 53 -2.32 -4.84 -5.90
N ASP A 54 -3.57 -5.05 -5.53
CA ASP A 54 -4.47 -6.01 -6.18
C ASP A 54 -5.83 -5.34 -6.33
N GLY A 55 -6.25 -5.11 -7.58
CA GLY A 55 -7.36 -4.22 -7.90
C GLY A 55 -7.15 -2.81 -7.34
N TYR A 56 -8.00 -2.41 -6.39
CA TYR A 56 -7.94 -1.12 -5.70
C TYR A 56 -7.39 -1.19 -4.28
N SER A 57 -7.07 -2.40 -3.80
CA SER A 57 -6.55 -2.61 -2.45
C SER A 57 -5.04 -2.41 -2.43
N LEU A 58 -4.56 -1.73 -1.38
CA LEU A 58 -3.13 -1.53 -1.13
C LEU A 58 -2.63 -2.54 -0.12
N TYR A 59 -1.59 -3.26 -0.49
CA TYR A 59 -0.93 -4.21 0.38
C TYR A 59 0.38 -3.57 0.86
N VAL A 60 0.53 -3.46 2.17
CA VAL A 60 1.70 -2.89 2.83
C VAL A 60 2.49 -4.04 3.45
N HIS A 61 3.67 -4.31 2.90
CA HIS A 61 4.56 -5.33 3.42
C HIS A 61 5.56 -4.74 4.40
N VAL A 62 5.71 -5.41 5.54
CA VAL A 62 6.66 -5.02 6.58
C VAL A 62 7.06 -6.22 7.42
N GLY A 63 8.36 -6.44 7.62
CA GLY A 63 8.85 -7.52 8.49
C GLY A 63 8.46 -8.95 8.07
N GLY A 64 8.04 -9.16 6.81
CA GLY A 64 7.54 -10.45 6.31
C GLY A 64 6.04 -10.68 6.53
N GLU A 65 5.32 -9.69 7.08
CA GLU A 65 3.87 -9.67 7.25
C GLU A 65 3.25 -8.66 6.27
N THR A 66 1.94 -8.74 6.13
CA THR A 66 1.19 -7.93 5.17
C THR A 66 -0.03 -7.33 5.84
N LEU A 67 -0.12 -6.01 5.79
CA LEU A 67 -1.32 -5.25 6.15
C LEU A 67 -2.06 -4.88 4.86
N THR A 68 -3.36 -5.21 4.80
CA THR A 68 -4.20 -4.93 3.64
C THR A 68 -5.08 -3.72 3.91
N LEU A 69 -5.05 -2.74 3.03
CA LEU A 69 -6.00 -1.63 3.00
C LEU A 69 -6.98 -1.88 1.87
N SER A 70 -8.19 -2.32 2.24
CA SER A 70 -9.25 -2.61 1.30
C SER A 70 -9.69 -1.35 0.57
N GLY A 71 -9.80 -1.41 -0.75
CA GLY A 71 -10.40 -0.31 -1.53
C GLY A 71 -9.66 1.03 -1.49
N GLN A 72 -8.40 1.06 -1.02
CA GLN A 72 -7.58 2.27 -0.83
C GLN A 72 -7.57 3.23 -2.06
N PHE A 73 -7.81 2.72 -3.27
CA PHE A 73 -7.85 3.50 -4.49
C PHE A 73 -9.15 3.38 -5.30
N ASP A 74 -10.26 2.97 -4.68
CA ASP A 74 -11.56 2.77 -5.35
C ASP A 74 -12.33 4.07 -5.69
N MET A 75 -11.74 5.23 -5.38
CA MET A 75 -12.30 6.58 -5.55
C MET A 75 -13.52 6.90 -4.67
N ALA A 76 -13.88 6.06 -3.70
CA ALA A 76 -14.94 6.37 -2.74
C ALA A 76 -14.52 7.42 -1.69
N GLY A 77 -13.20 7.59 -1.50
CA GLY A 77 -12.64 8.54 -0.53
C GLY A 77 -12.50 7.97 0.89
N SER A 78 -12.79 6.68 1.06
CA SER A 78 -12.58 5.95 2.32
C SER A 78 -11.21 5.29 2.28
N VAL A 79 -10.20 5.99 2.79
CA VAL A 79 -8.79 5.62 2.62
C VAL A 79 -8.02 5.88 3.90
N VAL A 80 -6.92 5.16 4.10
CA VAL A 80 -5.96 5.54 5.13
C VAL A 80 -4.95 6.51 4.55
N GLU A 81 -4.81 7.73 5.09
CA GLU A 81 -3.97 8.76 4.46
C GLU A 81 -2.48 8.52 4.65
N ARG A 82 -2.06 8.03 5.83
CA ARG A 82 -0.63 8.00 6.17
C ARG A 82 -0.19 6.81 7.02
N ALA A 83 1.07 6.46 6.84
CA ALA A 83 1.82 5.58 7.71
C ALA A 83 2.79 6.41 8.57
N GLU A 84 2.64 6.36 9.89
CA GLU A 84 3.54 6.96 10.88
C GLU A 84 4.50 5.91 11.44
N VAL A 85 5.79 6.23 11.49
CA VAL A 85 6.81 5.40 12.15
C VAL A 85 7.21 5.98 13.51
N ALA A 86 7.82 5.15 14.36
CA ALA A 86 8.13 5.51 15.75
C ALA A 86 9.01 6.78 15.93
N ASN A 87 9.77 7.19 14.90
CA ASN A 87 10.56 8.42 14.95
C ASN A 87 9.77 9.71 14.62
N GLY A 88 8.47 9.60 14.34
CA GLY A 88 7.57 10.69 13.98
C GLY A 88 7.55 11.05 12.49
N SER A 89 8.36 10.38 11.67
CA SER A 89 8.26 10.49 10.20
C SER A 89 6.98 9.82 9.73
N HIS A 90 6.44 10.28 8.61
CA HIS A 90 5.30 9.65 7.98
C HIS A 90 5.47 9.56 6.46
N LEU A 91 4.79 8.59 5.86
CA LEU A 91 4.59 8.45 4.43
C LEU A 91 3.11 8.67 4.11
N SER A 92 2.83 9.32 2.98
CA SER A 92 1.51 9.30 2.38
C SER A 92 1.24 7.92 1.80
N LEU A 93 0.14 7.29 2.19
CA LEU A 93 -0.36 6.04 1.61
C LEU A 93 -1.20 6.28 0.35
N LEU A 94 -1.26 7.53 -0.09
CA LEU A 94 -1.82 7.93 -1.39
C LEU A 94 -0.72 8.20 -2.44
N GLY A 95 0.55 8.21 -2.04
CA GLY A 95 1.70 8.41 -2.92
C GLY A 95 2.43 9.74 -2.71
N PRO A 96 3.57 9.94 -3.39
CA PRO A 96 4.19 8.98 -4.32
C PRO A 96 5.01 7.89 -3.59
N PHE A 97 4.83 6.64 -4.01
CA PHE A 97 5.68 5.50 -3.64
C PHE A 97 5.73 4.50 -4.81
N ALA A 98 6.67 3.56 -4.75
CA ALA A 98 6.77 2.50 -5.73
C ALA A 98 5.74 1.40 -5.46
N ILE A 99 4.98 1.05 -6.48
CA ILE A 99 4.21 -0.19 -6.56
C ILE A 99 5.09 -1.23 -7.23
N GLN A 100 5.31 -2.33 -6.54
CA GLN A 100 6.12 -3.44 -7.03
C GLN A 100 5.21 -4.61 -7.40
N GLY A 101 5.53 -5.26 -8.51
CA GLY A 101 4.93 -6.51 -8.96
C GLY A 101 5.37 -7.73 -8.13
N MET A 102 4.77 -8.85 -8.53
CA MET A 102 5.10 -10.24 -8.26
C MET A 102 6.47 -10.68 -8.81
N PRO A 103 6.89 -11.93 -8.55
CA PRO A 103 7.53 -12.71 -9.59
C PRO A 103 6.49 -13.32 -10.54
N GLY A 104 6.67 -13.15 -11.85
CA GLY A 104 5.76 -13.66 -12.89
C GLY A 104 5.06 -12.53 -13.64
N LEU A 105 3.98 -12.84 -14.36
CA LEU A 105 3.19 -11.83 -15.08
C LEU A 105 2.40 -10.98 -14.09
N ASP A 106 2.62 -9.68 -14.15
CA ASP A 106 1.92 -8.69 -13.35
C ASP A 106 1.09 -7.71 -14.18
N TYR A 107 0.00 -7.25 -13.58
CA TYR A 107 -0.81 -6.15 -14.10
C TYR A 107 -0.76 -5.01 -13.08
N LEU A 108 -0.07 -3.92 -13.43
CA LEU A 108 0.09 -2.76 -12.55
C LEU A 108 -0.52 -1.52 -13.20
N GLN A 109 -1.25 -0.72 -12.43
CA GLN A 109 -1.87 0.50 -12.94
C GLN A 109 -1.63 1.71 -12.02
N GLY A 110 -1.39 2.85 -12.67
CA GLY A 110 -1.48 4.17 -12.06
C GLY A 110 -2.93 4.54 -11.76
N PHE A 111 -3.14 5.50 -10.88
CA PHE A 111 -4.46 6.05 -10.55
C PHE A 111 -4.46 7.54 -10.85
N ALA A 112 -5.59 8.05 -11.31
CA ALA A 112 -5.69 9.43 -11.79
C ALA A 112 -5.24 10.44 -10.72
N GLY A 113 -4.46 11.44 -11.12
CA GLY A 113 -3.94 12.48 -10.24
C GLY A 113 -2.81 12.06 -9.29
N LEU A 114 -2.36 10.80 -9.33
CA LEU A 114 -1.35 10.26 -8.42
C LEU A 114 -0.12 9.78 -9.18
N THR A 115 0.99 10.53 -9.06
CA THR A 115 2.27 10.09 -9.64
C THR A 115 2.77 8.82 -8.94
N ARG A 116 3.05 7.81 -9.76
CA ARG A 116 3.47 6.47 -9.36
C ARG A 116 4.82 6.11 -9.93
N ILE A 117 5.49 5.20 -9.22
CA ILE A 117 6.56 4.38 -9.78
C ILE A 117 5.99 2.97 -9.86
N LEU A 118 5.87 2.40 -11.06
CA LEU A 118 5.40 1.03 -11.29
C LEU A 118 6.61 0.19 -11.68
N SER A 119 6.86 -0.92 -10.97
CA SER A 119 7.97 -1.81 -11.24
C SER A 119 7.45 -3.24 -11.40
N GLY A 120 7.54 -3.80 -12.62
CA GLY A 120 7.03 -5.13 -12.96
C GLY A 120 7.84 -6.27 -12.33
N LEU A 121 9.16 -6.09 -12.24
CA LEU A 121 10.13 -7.09 -11.79
C LEU A 121 10.43 -8.14 -12.87
N GLU A 122 10.45 -9.44 -12.55
CA GLU A 122 10.74 -10.50 -13.51
C GLU A 122 9.43 -11.08 -14.04
N GLY A 123 9.22 -11.03 -15.36
CA GLY A 123 7.95 -11.43 -15.96
C GLY A 123 7.73 -10.76 -17.31
N ASP A 124 6.70 -11.19 -18.03
CA ASP A 124 6.20 -10.43 -19.19
C ASP A 124 5.01 -9.61 -18.67
N ASP A 125 5.24 -8.33 -18.33
CA ASP A 125 4.32 -7.55 -17.52
C ASP A 125 3.46 -6.55 -18.31
N GLU A 126 2.30 -6.17 -17.76
CA GLU A 126 1.44 -5.11 -18.26
C GLU A 126 1.40 -3.94 -17.25
N LEU A 127 2.09 -2.84 -17.56
CA LEU A 127 2.12 -1.63 -16.74
C LEU A 127 1.39 -0.50 -17.44
N TYR A 128 0.38 0.07 -16.78
CA TYR A 128 -0.39 1.19 -17.30
C TYR A 128 -0.19 2.43 -16.44
N GLY A 129 0.34 3.50 -17.03
CA GLY A 129 0.37 4.82 -16.40
C GLY A 129 -1.03 5.43 -16.21
N SER A 130 -1.08 6.55 -15.52
CA SER A 130 -2.24 7.40 -15.26
C SER A 130 -2.25 8.63 -16.16
N ASP A 131 -3.06 9.64 -15.81
CA ASP A 131 -3.13 10.94 -16.47
C ASP A 131 -2.02 11.93 -16.03
N VAL A 132 -1.13 11.50 -15.13
CA VAL A 132 0.04 12.28 -14.68
C VAL A 132 1.36 11.63 -15.11
N ASN A 133 2.49 12.27 -14.80
CA ASN A 133 3.81 11.75 -15.16
C ASN A 133 4.20 10.61 -14.20
N ASP A 134 4.02 9.37 -14.65
CA ASP A 134 4.45 8.18 -13.95
C ASP A 134 5.83 7.69 -14.42
N LEU A 135 6.51 6.92 -13.57
CA LEU A 135 7.70 6.18 -13.92
C LEU A 135 7.33 4.69 -14.02
N LEU A 136 7.47 4.11 -15.21
CA LEU A 136 7.23 2.70 -15.47
C LEU A 136 8.56 2.00 -15.73
N ASP A 137 8.81 0.92 -15.00
CA ASP A 137 9.96 0.03 -15.15
C ASP A 137 9.45 -1.41 -15.26
N GLY A 138 9.35 -1.94 -16.48
CA GLY A 138 8.89 -3.33 -16.70
C GLY A 138 9.82 -4.34 -16.03
N GLY A 139 11.13 -4.10 -16.08
CA GLY A 139 12.12 -5.07 -15.61
C GLY A 139 12.55 -6.02 -16.74
N PRO A 140 13.03 -7.23 -16.42
CA PRO A 140 13.36 -8.22 -17.44
C PRO A 140 12.13 -8.98 -17.97
N GLY A 141 11.92 -8.94 -19.28
CA GLY A 141 10.91 -9.72 -19.99
C GLY A 141 10.41 -9.02 -21.26
N ASP A 142 9.34 -9.53 -21.85
CA ASP A 142 8.63 -8.89 -22.96
C ASP A 142 7.43 -8.06 -22.43
N ASP A 143 7.71 -6.86 -21.92
CA ASP A 143 6.70 -6.00 -21.25
C ASP A 143 5.87 -5.11 -22.17
N ALA A 144 4.66 -4.78 -21.71
CA ALA A 144 3.79 -3.75 -22.27
C ALA A 144 3.68 -2.55 -21.29
N LEU A 145 4.07 -1.35 -21.76
CA LEU A 145 4.09 -0.09 -20.99
C LEU A 145 3.25 1.02 -21.64
#